data_AF-A0AAW9E9N0-F1
#
_entry.id   AF-A0AAW9E9N0-F1
#
_cell.length_a   1.000
_cell.length_b   1.000
_cell.length_c   1.000
_cell.angle_alpha   90.00
_cell.angle_beta   90.00
_cell.angle_gamma   90.00
#
_symmetry.space_group_name_H-M   'P 1'
#
loop_
_entity.id
_entity.type
_entity.pdbx_description
1 polymer ?
#
loop_
_entity_poly.entity_id
_entity_poly.type
_entity_poly.pdbx_seq_one_letter_code
_entity_poly.pdbx_strand_id
1 'polypeptide(L)'
;NEDDYYQINKSIKRLDNSLTDIKNILLSLPKSDTQKKQSVLLFGRSLAHYRSVLTEFISFIEQTHQPSKTTNKKPNIISADMQRLIQTEHKKLGLSKPKFNNH
;
A
#
# COMPACT_ATOMS: atom_id res chain seq x y z
N ASN A 1 -11.88 4.87 -5.32
CA ASN A 1 -11.99 5.44 -6.66
C ASN A 1 -10.78 4.96 -7.46
N GLU A 2 -10.95 4.07 -8.43
CA GLU A 2 -9.83 3.51 -9.22
C GLU A 2 -9.09 4.60 -10.02
N ASP A 3 -9.81 5.67 -10.38
CA ASP A 3 -9.24 6.85 -11.05
C ASP A 3 -8.22 7.59 -10.15
N ASP A 4 -8.49 7.78 -8.86
CA ASP A 4 -7.58 8.51 -7.96
C ASP A 4 -6.22 7.78 -7.83
N TYR A 5 -6.23 6.45 -7.72
CA TYR A 5 -5.01 5.62 -7.71
C TYR A 5 -4.22 5.74 -9.01
N TYR A 6 -4.94 5.72 -10.14
CA TYR A 6 -4.33 5.87 -11.45
C TYR A 6 -3.67 7.26 -11.59
N GLN A 7 -4.34 8.33 -11.14
CA GLN A 7 -3.77 9.68 -11.20
C GLN A 7 -2.56 9.86 -10.28
N ILE A 8 -2.55 9.28 -9.09
CA ILE A 8 -1.40 9.34 -8.18
C ILE A 8 -0.22 8.58 -8.77
N ASN A 9 -0.43 7.35 -9.27
CA ASN A 9 0.63 6.57 -9.93
C ASN A 9 1.18 7.27 -11.18
N LYS A 10 0.30 7.90 -11.98
CA LYS A 10 0.71 8.72 -13.12
C LYS A 10 1.53 9.93 -12.68
N SER A 11 1.19 10.54 -11.55
CA SER A 11 1.96 11.65 -10.97
C SER A 11 3.33 11.19 -10.49
N ILE A 12 3.45 10.04 -9.84
CA ILE A 12 4.75 9.44 -9.46
C ILE A 12 5.65 9.26 -10.69
N LYS A 13 5.12 8.69 -11.79
CA LYS A 13 5.88 8.53 -13.06
C LYS A 13 6.35 9.86 -13.64
N ARG A 14 5.52 10.91 -13.56
CA ARG A 14 5.91 12.26 -13.99
C ARG A 14 7.03 12.82 -13.12
N LEU A 15 6.97 12.61 -11.81
CA LEU A 15 8.02 13.04 -10.87
C LEU A 15 9.35 12.33 -11.16
N ASP A 16 9.33 11.04 -11.53
CA ASP A 16 10.53 10.28 -11.92
C ASP A 16 11.21 10.90 -13.16
N ASN A 17 10.42 11.30 -14.16
CA ASN A 17 10.93 12.00 -15.34
C ASN A 17 11.51 13.38 -14.94
N SER A 18 10.78 14.16 -14.14
CA SER A 18 11.25 15.46 -13.68
C SER A 18 12.55 15.38 -12.86
N LEU A 19 12.74 14.33 -12.05
CA LEU A 19 14.00 14.10 -11.33
C LEU A 19 15.17 13.81 -12.29
N THR A 20 14.89 13.09 -13.38
CA THR A 20 15.87 12.87 -14.46
C THR A 20 16.24 14.18 -15.15
N ASP A 21 15.25 15.01 -15.45
CA ASP A 21 15.48 16.34 -16.05
C ASP A 21 16.29 17.24 -15.13
N ILE A 22 16.00 17.25 -13.82
CA ILE A 22 16.76 18.02 -12.83
C ILE A 22 18.22 17.56 -12.79
N LYS A 23 18.49 16.25 -12.85
CA LYS A 23 19.84 15.72 -12.94
C LYS A 23 20.56 16.23 -14.20
N ASN A 24 19.87 16.22 -15.35
CA ASN A 24 20.44 16.71 -16.61
C ASN A 24 20.73 18.22 -16.56
N ILE A 25 19.84 19.02 -15.95
CA ILE A 25 20.07 20.45 -15.72
C ILE A 25 21.29 20.66 -14.83
N LEU A 26 21.45 19.91 -13.75
CA LEU A 26 22.61 20.04 -12.86
C LEU A 26 23.94 19.73 -13.57
N LEU A 27 23.93 18.76 -14.49
CA LEU A 27 25.09 18.40 -15.31
C LEU A 27 25.43 19.47 -16.35
N SER A 28 24.43 20.14 -16.92
CA SER A 28 24.64 21.18 -17.94
C SER A 28 25.04 22.54 -17.36
N LEU A 29 24.76 22.79 -16.09
CA LEU A 29 25.12 24.06 -15.44
C LEU A 29 26.65 24.23 -15.30
N PRO A 30 27.20 25.42 -15.59
CA PRO A 30 28.61 25.74 -15.37
C PRO A 30 29.04 25.48 -13.92
N LYS A 31 30.32 25.14 -13.72
CA LYS A 31 30.87 24.96 -12.35
C LYS A 31 30.90 26.25 -11.54
N SER A 32 30.96 27.41 -12.21
CA SER A 32 30.90 28.74 -11.59
C SER A 32 29.55 29.07 -10.97
N ASP A 33 28.46 28.48 -11.46
CA ASP A 33 27.08 28.84 -11.10
C ASP A 33 26.60 28.14 -9.83
N THR A 34 27.40 28.27 -8.77
CA THR A 34 27.22 27.54 -7.50
C THR A 34 25.84 27.78 -6.87
N GLN A 35 25.38 29.03 -6.84
CA GLN A 35 24.08 29.38 -6.27
C GLN A 35 22.92 28.74 -7.06
N LYS A 36 22.97 28.79 -8.39
CA LYS A 36 21.94 28.19 -9.25
C LYS A 36 21.90 26.66 -9.09
N LYS A 37 23.08 26.02 -9.03
CA LYS A 37 23.19 24.58 -8.74
C LYS A 37 22.59 24.23 -7.39
N GLN A 38 22.86 25.03 -6.36
CA GLN A 38 22.31 24.81 -5.03
C GLN A 38 20.78 24.92 -5.03
N SER A 39 20.21 25.92 -5.68
CA SER A 39 18.75 26.07 -5.81
C SER A 39 18.11 24.89 -6.54
N VAL A 40 18.71 24.44 -7.66
CA VAL A 40 18.20 23.28 -8.42
C VAL A 40 18.32 22.00 -7.60
N LEU A 41 19.42 21.80 -6.85
CA LEU A 41 19.58 20.66 -5.94
C LEU A 41 18.52 20.65 -4.83
N LEU A 42 18.25 21.79 -4.21
CA LEU A 42 17.22 21.91 -3.17
C LEU A 42 15.84 21.60 -3.74
N PHE A 43 15.51 22.14 -4.91
CA PHE A 43 14.26 21.84 -5.60
C PHE A 43 14.13 20.34 -5.91
N GLY A 44 15.17 19.71 -6.46
CA GLY A 44 15.20 18.28 -6.73
C GLY A 44 15.00 17.41 -5.48
N ARG A 45 15.59 17.80 -4.35
CA ARG A 45 15.37 17.13 -3.06
C ARG A 45 13.94 17.23 -2.58
N SER A 46 13.33 18.42 -2.67
CA SER A 46 11.92 18.61 -2.33
C SER A 46 11.01 17.75 -3.21
N LEU A 47 11.32 17.64 -4.51
CA LEU A 47 10.55 16.82 -5.45
C LEU A 47 10.67 15.33 -5.14
N ALA A 48 11.88 14.85 -4.81
CA ALA A 48 12.11 13.47 -4.39
C ALA A 48 11.37 13.15 -3.09
N HIS A 49 11.33 14.09 -2.14
CA HIS A 49 10.57 13.93 -0.91
C HIS A 49 9.07 13.83 -1.19
N TYR A 50 8.52 14.72 -2.03
CA TYR A 50 7.12 14.66 -2.43
C TYR A 50 6.75 13.33 -3.11
N ARG A 51 7.63 12.82 -3.99
CA ARG A 51 7.48 11.50 -4.60
C ARG A 51 7.44 10.36 -3.57
N SER A 52 8.27 10.42 -2.52
CA SER A 52 8.24 9.46 -1.40
C SER A 52 6.89 9.48 -0.70
N VAL A 53 6.41 10.67 -0.33
CA VAL A 53 5.12 10.85 0.35
C VAL A 53 3.96 10.28 -0.46
N LEU A 54 3.93 10.50 -1.79
CA LEU A 54 2.90 9.90 -2.64
C LEU A 54 2.98 8.37 -2.69
N THR A 55 4.19 7.81 -2.67
CA THR A 55 4.40 6.34 -2.65
C THR A 55 3.91 5.76 -1.34
N GLU A 56 4.27 6.38 -0.21
CA GLU A 56 3.83 6.00 1.13
C GLU A 56 2.31 6.09 1.26
N PHE A 57 1.70 7.13 0.69
CA PHE A 57 0.25 7.28 0.67
C PHE A 57 -0.44 6.14 -0.08
N ILE A 58 0.07 5.74 -1.25
CA ILE A 58 -0.48 4.58 -1.99
C ILE A 58 -0.33 3.30 -1.18
N SER A 59 0.87 3.04 -0.64
CA SER A 59 1.11 1.86 0.20
C SER A 59 0.19 1.83 1.42
N PHE A 60 -0.06 2.99 2.06
CA PHE A 60 -0.98 3.09 3.18
C PHE A 60 -2.40 2.70 2.78
N ILE A 61 -2.92 3.20 1.66
CA ILE A 61 -4.28 2.84 1.25
C ILE A 61 -4.35 1.36 0.81
N GLU A 62 -3.33 0.84 0.13
CA GLU A 62 -3.26 -0.59 -0.22
C GLU A 62 -3.27 -1.49 1.02
N GLN A 63 -2.61 -1.08 2.11
CA GLN A 63 -2.55 -1.82 3.37
C GLN A 63 -3.80 -1.68 4.23
N THR A 64 -4.49 -0.53 4.16
CA THR A 64 -5.66 -0.21 5.00
C THR A 64 -7.00 -0.39 4.30
N HIS A 65 -7.01 -0.61 2.98
CA HIS A 65 -8.17 -1.17 2.32
C HIS A 65 -8.47 -2.53 2.96
N GLN A 66 -9.63 -2.60 3.61
CA GLN A 66 -10.24 -3.82 4.11
C GLN A 66 -10.01 -4.95 3.11
N PRO A 67 -9.56 -6.16 3.53
CA PRO A 67 -9.68 -7.30 2.65
C PRO A 67 -11.16 -7.44 2.30
N SER A 68 -11.52 -7.26 1.02
CA SER A 68 -12.88 -7.43 0.48
C SER A 68 -13.40 -8.88 0.59
N LYS A 69 -12.84 -9.68 1.51
CA LYS A 69 -13.20 -11.07 1.81
C LYS A 69 -13.35 -11.29 3.32
N THR A 70 -13.98 -10.38 4.04
CA THR A 70 -15.04 -10.86 4.94
C THR A 70 -16.29 -10.93 4.09
N THR A 71 -16.44 -12.05 3.38
CA THR A 71 -17.66 -12.42 2.68
C THR A 71 -18.86 -12.06 3.57
N ASN A 72 -19.64 -11.06 3.14
CA ASN A 72 -20.98 -10.77 3.66
C ASN A 72 -22.01 -11.83 3.21
N LYS A 73 -21.56 -13.04 2.81
CA LYS A 73 -22.42 -14.21 2.99
C LYS A 73 -22.28 -14.57 4.46
N LYS A 74 -23.38 -14.58 5.19
CA LYS A 74 -23.50 -15.55 6.28
C LYS A 74 -22.89 -16.86 5.76
N PRO A 75 -21.86 -17.45 6.39
CA PRO A 75 -21.42 -18.77 6.03
C PRO A 75 -22.60 -19.68 6.35
N ASN A 76 -23.51 -19.85 5.40
CA ASN A 76 -24.38 -20.98 5.44
C ASN A 76 -23.48 -22.15 5.07
N ILE A 77 -23.48 -23.16 5.94
CA ILE A 77 -22.63 -24.35 5.92
C ILE A 77 -21.34 -24.17 6.74
N ILE A 78 -21.46 -24.33 8.07
CA ILE A 78 -20.38 -24.93 8.85
C ILE A 78 -20.22 -26.36 8.29
N SER A 79 -19.24 -26.58 7.42
CA SER A 79 -19.00 -27.92 6.85
C SER A 79 -18.65 -28.92 7.97
N ALA A 80 -18.95 -30.20 7.75
CA ALA A 80 -18.63 -31.25 8.71
C ALA A 80 -17.15 -31.23 9.14
N ASP A 81 -16.25 -30.88 8.22
CA ASP A 81 -14.81 -30.76 8.47
C ASP A 81 -14.48 -29.59 9.42
N MET A 82 -15.15 -28.45 9.25
CA MET A 82 -14.99 -27.30 10.14
C MET A 82 -15.52 -27.61 11.54
N GLN A 83 -16.68 -28.28 11.65
CA GLN A 83 -17.19 -28.74 12.95
C GLN A 83 -16.22 -29.69 13.63
N ARG A 84 -15.61 -30.60 12.86
CA ARG A 84 -14.66 -31.59 13.36
C ARG A 84 -13.36 -30.93 13.83
N LEU A 85 -12.87 -29.93 13.11
CA LEU A 85 -11.73 -29.12 13.53
C LEU A 85 -12.00 -28.40 14.85
N ILE A 86 -13.13 -27.68 14.94
CA ILE A 86 -13.51 -26.94 16.15
C ILE A 86 -13.67 -27.88 17.36
N GLN A 87 -14.30 -29.04 17.16
CA GLN A 87 -14.44 -30.05 18.22
C GLN A 87 -13.10 -30.61 18.68
N THR A 88 -12.14 -30.77 17.76
CA THR A 88 -10.79 -31.27 18.07
C THR A 88 -10.03 -30.27 18.92
N GLU A 89 -10.08 -28.98 18.58
CA GLU A 89 -9.44 -27.93 19.37
C GLU A 89 -10.05 -27.78 20.76
N HIS A 90 -11.38 -27.84 20.90
CA HIS A 90 -12.03 -27.83 22.21
C HIS A 90 -11.56 -28.99 23.10
N LYS A 91 -11.45 -30.20 22.53
CA LYS A 91 -10.94 -31.37 23.26
C LYS A 91 -9.48 -31.14 23.72
N LYS A 92 -8.63 -30.59 22.84
CA LYS A 92 -7.23 -30.30 23.15
C LYS A 92 -7.08 -29.29 24.30
N LEU A 93 -8.00 -28.33 24.38
CA LEU A 93 -8.04 -27.30 25.41
C LEU A 93 -8.75 -27.74 26.71
N GLY A 94 -9.23 -28.98 26.80
CA GLY A 94 -10.01 -29.46 27.94
C GLY A 94 -11.40 -28.81 28.07
N LEU A 95 -11.88 -28.19 26.99
CA LEU A 95 -13.19 -27.53 26.93
C LEU A 95 -14.28 -28.54 26.54
N SER A 96 -15.52 -28.26 26.99
CA SER A 96 -16.68 -29.04 26.58
C SER A 96 -16.90 -28.98 25.06
N LYS A 97 -17.32 -30.10 24.48
CA LYS A 97 -17.57 -30.24 23.05
C LYS A 97 -18.72 -29.31 22.59
N PRO A 98 -18.50 -28.43 21.60
CA PRO A 98 -19.52 -27.51 21.13
C PRO A 98 -20.60 -28.24 20.31
N LYS A 99 -21.85 -27.82 20.45
CA LYS A 99 -23.00 -28.29 19.66
C LYS A 99 -23.28 -27.31 18.53
N PHE A 100 -23.36 -27.79 17.30
CA PHE A 100 -23.73 -27.00 16.13
C PHE A 100 -25.17 -27.35 15.76
N ASN A 101 -26.09 -26.38 15.82
CA ASN A 101 -27.46 -26.57 15.36
C ASN A 101 -27.51 -26.33 13.85
N ASN A 102 -27.93 -27.35 13.10
CA ASN A 102 -28.21 -27.21 11.67
C ASN A 102 -29.66 -26.73 11.53
N HIS A 103 -29.88 -25.51 11.06
CA HIS A 103 -31.17 -25.03 10.57
C HIS A 103 -31.22 -25.16 9.05
#